data_AF-A0A0L0UP34-F1
#
_entry.id   AF-A0A0L0UP34-F1
#
_cell.length_a   1.000
_cell.length_b   1.000
_cell.length_c   1.000
_cell.angle_alpha   90.00
_cell.angle_beta   90.00
_cell.angle_gamma   90.00
#
_symmetry.space_group_name_H-M   'P 1'
#
loop_
_entity.id
_entity.type
_entity.pdbx_description
1 polymer ?
#
loop_
_entity_poly.entity_id
_entity_poly.type
_entity_poly.pdbx_seq_one_letter_code
_entity_poly.pdbx_strand_id
1 'polypeptide(L)'
;MKLPLFKQPSSPGIPDSDMYDVDEVEEEEDADGGQVDDDEEEECPDLQRNEPSIDSPKVITTPNENPTEAKATPRPNTFIDHGTKVDDEGYPLYPNGNTVFVLLPGDKVTNFGLVRYTKRIASNTRSEMIWKVTRPRCLGALVCDNPGCQWAGSPPTGKEGMDKFLSTEQTCPGLAAKCNGIVSHLQCTGTACRIDYNEEAKWGLLRHSGNHMHPWPEAKKPDKLLTGKFKGEVKKNPKAGAFELKLGKPTDPTAPFNSVTSIHPAYWNKDCLAYYRRKMLVEMNLAPDKNGGGVGDKFILDMFGWAACGLMIISSSFMPNQEHFTFQTRWMSDRLFARNHEGKVYDGGLLSDVTY
;
A
#
# COMPACT_ATOMS: atom_id res chain seq x y z
N MET A 1 22.34 -33.21 -55.55
CA MET A 1 23.82 -33.04 -55.54
C MET A 1 24.16 -31.79 -54.74
N LYS A 2 25.30 -31.82 -54.07
CA LYS A 2 25.74 -31.03 -52.90
C LYS A 2 25.61 -29.50 -53.04
N LEU A 3 25.12 -28.87 -51.97
CA LEU A 3 25.36 -27.46 -51.63
C LEU A 3 26.87 -27.20 -51.46
N PRO A 4 27.42 -26.06 -51.91
CA PRO A 4 28.76 -25.64 -51.53
C PRO A 4 28.74 -24.96 -50.17
N LEU A 5 29.49 -25.52 -49.21
CA LEU A 5 29.86 -24.85 -47.96
C LEU A 5 30.71 -23.61 -48.27
N PHE A 6 30.22 -22.44 -47.88
CA PHE A 6 31.05 -21.25 -47.79
C PHE A 6 31.90 -21.31 -46.51
N LYS A 7 33.21 -21.20 -46.71
CA LYS A 7 34.23 -21.10 -45.66
C LYS A 7 34.05 -19.81 -44.86
N GLN A 8 34.00 -19.91 -43.54
CA GLN A 8 34.22 -18.76 -42.66
C GLN A 8 35.69 -18.32 -42.72
N PRO A 9 36.00 -17.02 -42.87
CA PRO A 9 37.35 -16.53 -42.69
C PRO A 9 37.66 -16.34 -41.20
N SER A 10 38.71 -17.01 -40.74
CA SER A 10 39.40 -16.77 -39.48
C SER A 10 40.04 -15.39 -39.47
N SER A 11 39.64 -14.52 -38.54
CA SER A 11 40.34 -13.25 -38.31
C SER A 11 41.57 -13.46 -37.41
N PRO A 12 42.69 -12.79 -37.70
CA PRO A 12 43.88 -12.81 -36.86
C PRO A 12 43.70 -11.89 -35.64
N GLY A 13 44.17 -12.34 -34.48
CA GLY A 13 44.26 -11.50 -33.27
C GLY A 13 45.36 -10.44 -33.37
N ILE A 14 45.38 -9.55 -32.36
CA ILE A 14 46.41 -8.59 -31.88
C ILE A 14 45.67 -7.29 -31.46
N PRO A 15 46.06 -6.55 -30.38
CA PRO A 15 46.53 -6.89 -29.04
C PRO A 15 45.71 -6.13 -27.95
N ASP A 16 46.11 -6.25 -26.68
CA ASP A 16 45.67 -5.39 -25.58
C ASP A 16 45.91 -3.89 -25.85
N SER A 17 44.93 -3.05 -25.50
CA SER A 17 45.14 -1.64 -25.21
C SER A 17 44.28 -1.25 -24.00
N ASP A 18 44.96 -0.91 -22.92
CA ASP A 18 44.44 -0.19 -21.76
C ASP A 18 43.79 1.16 -22.16
N MET A 19 43.10 1.80 -21.19
CA MET A 19 42.58 3.19 -21.20
C MET A 19 41.20 3.34 -21.90
N TYR A 20 40.09 3.76 -21.27
CA TYR A 20 39.85 4.63 -20.12
C TYR A 20 38.55 4.24 -19.40
N ASP A 21 38.54 4.34 -18.07
CA ASP A 21 37.33 4.56 -17.28
C ASP A 21 36.71 5.90 -17.69
N VAL A 22 35.51 5.84 -18.25
CA VAL A 22 34.59 6.97 -18.32
C VAL A 22 33.39 6.56 -17.51
N ASP A 23 33.30 7.10 -16.30
CA ASP A 23 32.09 7.13 -15.49
C ASP A 23 31.01 7.86 -16.29
N GLU A 24 30.22 7.10 -17.05
CA GLU A 24 28.96 7.57 -17.60
C GLU A 24 27.92 7.49 -16.49
N VAL A 25 27.69 8.63 -15.86
CA VAL A 25 26.64 8.85 -14.89
C VAL A 25 25.31 8.76 -15.65
N GLU A 26 24.70 7.57 -15.63
CA GLU A 26 23.31 7.41 -16.03
C GLU A 26 22.44 8.15 -15.00
N GLU A 27 21.85 9.26 -15.44
CA GLU A 27 20.69 9.87 -14.80
C GLU A 27 19.53 8.88 -14.88
N GLU A 28 19.32 8.07 -13.85
CA GLU A 28 18.08 7.33 -13.68
C GLU A 28 16.96 8.31 -13.34
N GLU A 29 16.11 8.56 -14.34
CA GLU A 29 14.82 9.19 -14.17
C GLU A 29 13.98 8.39 -13.16
N ASP A 30 13.56 9.06 -12.09
CA ASP A 30 12.69 8.52 -11.04
C ASP A 30 11.38 7.98 -11.62
N ALA A 31 11.36 6.71 -11.97
CA ALA A 31 10.13 5.95 -12.20
C ALA A 31 9.44 5.77 -10.85
N ASP A 32 8.33 6.49 -10.68
CA ASP A 32 7.32 6.34 -9.63
C ASP A 32 6.79 4.90 -9.58
N GLY A 33 7.57 4.03 -8.94
CA GLY A 33 7.22 2.68 -8.58
C GLY A 33 6.13 2.71 -7.52
N GLY A 34 4.88 2.65 -7.97
CA GLY A 34 3.72 2.41 -7.14
C GLY A 34 3.87 1.10 -6.39
N GLN A 35 4.42 1.18 -5.17
CA GLN A 35 4.56 0.02 -4.30
C GLN A 35 3.19 -0.36 -3.76
N VAL A 36 2.72 -1.50 -4.28
CA VAL A 36 1.51 -2.20 -3.87
C VAL A 36 1.82 -2.85 -2.52
N ASP A 37 1.59 -2.10 -1.43
CA ASP A 37 1.48 -2.71 -0.10
C ASP A 37 0.06 -3.29 0.02
N ASP A 38 -0.16 -4.41 -0.67
CA ASP A 38 -1.17 -5.36 -0.22
C ASP A 38 -0.70 -5.86 1.14
N ASP A 39 -1.53 -5.64 2.16
CA ASP A 39 -1.36 -6.21 3.49
C ASP A 39 -1.55 -7.74 3.36
N GLU A 40 -0.63 -8.43 2.70
CA GLU A 40 -0.46 -9.88 2.84
C GLU A 40 0.09 -10.12 4.25
N GLU A 41 -0.69 -10.89 5.02
CA GLU A 41 -0.32 -11.35 6.35
C GLU A 41 0.87 -12.30 6.21
N GLU A 42 2.09 -11.76 6.25
CA GLU A 42 3.33 -12.52 6.32
C GLU A 42 3.36 -13.36 7.62
N GLU A 43 2.99 -14.64 7.52
CA GLU A 43 3.20 -15.65 8.55
C GLU A 43 4.70 -15.90 8.73
N CYS A 44 5.25 -15.49 9.88
CA CYS A 44 6.59 -15.90 10.28
C CYS A 44 6.61 -17.39 10.69
N PRO A 45 7.55 -18.22 10.17
CA PRO A 45 7.66 -19.62 10.55
C PRO A 45 8.19 -19.80 11.98
N ASP A 46 7.61 -20.79 12.65
CA ASP A 46 7.83 -21.20 14.03
C ASP A 46 9.27 -21.73 14.24
N LEU A 47 10.11 -20.97 14.95
CA LEU A 47 11.43 -21.45 15.39
C LEU A 47 11.29 -22.18 16.72
N GLN A 48 11.02 -23.49 16.62
CA GLN A 48 11.19 -24.42 17.74
C GLN A 48 12.67 -24.47 18.16
N ARG A 49 12.99 -23.88 19.32
CA ARG A 49 14.21 -24.19 20.05
C ARG A 49 13.87 -25.14 21.20
N ASN A 50 14.17 -26.42 20.96
CA ASN A 50 14.44 -27.37 22.02
C ASN A 50 15.81 -27.06 22.63
N GLU A 51 15.94 -27.13 23.96
CA GLU A 51 17.14 -27.45 24.76
C GLU A 51 16.81 -27.24 26.27
N PRO A 52 17.50 -27.90 27.23
CA PRO A 52 16.96 -29.06 27.95
C PRO A 52 16.62 -28.78 29.43
N SER A 53 15.86 -29.72 30.00
CA SER A 53 15.45 -29.75 31.41
C SER A 53 16.63 -29.90 32.38
N ILE A 54 16.66 -29.07 33.43
CA ILE A 54 17.41 -29.34 34.66
C ILE A 54 16.41 -29.36 35.82
N ASP A 55 16.38 -30.52 36.48
CA ASP A 55 15.47 -30.94 37.53
C ASP A 55 16.04 -30.58 38.91
N SER A 56 15.18 -30.18 39.87
CA SER A 56 15.31 -30.29 41.35
C SER A 56 14.36 -29.33 42.10
N PRO A 57 13.92 -29.62 43.34
CA PRO A 57 13.20 -30.81 43.78
C PRO A 57 11.82 -30.46 44.41
N LYS A 58 10.93 -31.45 44.41
CA LYS A 58 9.59 -31.43 45.01
C LYS A 58 9.63 -31.17 46.53
N VAL A 59 8.92 -30.12 46.98
CA VAL A 59 8.42 -30.05 48.35
C VAL A 59 6.96 -30.51 48.34
N ILE A 60 6.72 -31.64 49.00
CA ILE A 60 5.40 -32.19 49.27
C ILE A 60 4.88 -31.53 50.55
N THR A 61 3.69 -30.93 50.48
CA THR A 61 2.83 -30.73 51.65
C THR A 61 1.39 -30.93 51.19
N THR A 62 0.68 -31.84 51.85
CA THR A 62 -0.65 -32.35 51.49
C THR A 62 -1.78 -31.52 52.19
N PRO A 63 -3.08 -31.83 52.06
CA PRO A 63 -4.03 -30.99 51.32
C PRO A 63 -5.22 -30.50 52.16
N ASN A 64 -6.13 -29.76 51.51
CA ASN A 64 -7.46 -29.30 51.93
C ASN A 64 -7.52 -28.09 52.88
N GLU A 65 -8.05 -26.98 52.36
CA GLU A 65 -9.44 -26.56 52.62
C GLU A 65 -9.90 -25.49 51.60
N ASN A 66 -10.88 -25.87 50.78
CA ASN A 66 -11.87 -25.06 50.04
C ASN A 66 -11.44 -23.85 49.18
N PRO A 67 -11.47 -23.95 47.83
CA PRO A 67 -11.46 -22.79 46.96
C PRO A 67 -12.91 -22.33 46.72
N THR A 68 -13.40 -21.43 47.56
CA THR A 68 -14.62 -20.66 47.25
C THR A 68 -14.24 -19.19 47.24
N GLU A 69 -14.69 -18.49 46.22
CA GLU A 69 -14.43 -17.06 45.93
C GLU A 69 -13.08 -16.78 45.24
N ALA A 70 -12.97 -17.27 44.00
CA ALA A 70 -12.28 -16.49 42.98
C ALA A 70 -12.92 -15.10 42.96
N LYS A 71 -12.23 -14.11 43.55
CA LYS A 71 -12.60 -12.69 43.47
C LYS A 71 -12.87 -12.37 42.00
N ALA A 72 -14.14 -12.13 41.67
CA ALA A 72 -14.53 -11.68 40.36
C ALA A 72 -13.69 -10.46 40.02
N THR A 73 -12.79 -10.59 39.04
CA THR A 73 -12.13 -9.42 38.47
C THR A 73 -13.24 -8.48 37.99
N PRO A 74 -13.24 -7.21 38.41
CA PRO A 74 -14.27 -6.28 37.97
C PRO A 74 -14.27 -6.29 36.44
N ARG A 75 -15.46 -6.42 35.84
CA ARG A 75 -15.59 -6.32 34.39
C ARG A 75 -15.00 -4.98 33.98
N PRO A 76 -14.07 -4.96 33.02
CA PRO A 76 -13.51 -3.69 32.57
C PRO A 76 -14.67 -2.82 32.07
N ASN A 77 -14.65 -1.55 32.49
CA ASN A 77 -15.54 -0.52 31.97
C ASN A 77 -14.75 0.36 31.00
N THR A 78 -15.44 1.00 30.06
CA THR A 78 -14.80 1.99 29.18
C THR A 78 -14.33 3.19 30.01
N PHE A 79 -13.08 3.57 29.83
CA PHE A 79 -12.41 4.69 30.45
C PHE A 79 -11.45 5.32 29.43
N ILE A 80 -11.72 6.58 29.05
CA ILE A 80 -10.90 7.32 28.10
C ILE A 80 -10.01 8.28 28.88
N ASP A 81 -8.70 8.02 28.87
CA ASP A 81 -7.72 8.83 29.60
C ASP A 81 -7.32 10.08 28.80
N HIS A 82 -6.66 11.02 29.49
CA HIS A 82 -6.16 12.26 28.92
C HIS A 82 -5.20 12.03 27.76
N GLY A 83 -5.34 12.86 26.73
CA GLY A 83 -4.50 12.80 25.53
C GLY A 83 -4.94 11.74 24.51
N THR A 84 -5.97 10.94 24.80
CA THR A 84 -6.61 10.07 23.80
C THR A 84 -7.40 10.88 22.78
N LYS A 85 -7.25 10.57 21.49
CA LYS A 85 -8.14 11.09 20.44
C LYS A 85 -9.15 10.03 20.06
N VAL A 86 -10.43 10.38 20.18
CA VAL A 86 -11.57 9.54 19.80
C VAL A 86 -12.13 9.97 18.44
N ASP A 87 -12.81 9.05 17.76
CA ASP A 87 -13.61 9.36 16.57
C ASP A 87 -15.05 9.80 16.91
N ASP A 88 -15.86 10.01 15.89
CA ASP A 88 -17.26 10.43 16.01
C ASP A 88 -18.15 9.40 16.73
N GLU A 89 -17.73 8.12 16.80
CA GLU A 89 -18.41 7.06 17.55
C GLU A 89 -17.89 6.94 18.99
N GLY A 90 -16.94 7.78 19.39
CA GLY A 90 -16.30 7.75 20.71
C GLY A 90 -15.22 6.67 20.85
N TYR A 91 -14.81 6.03 19.77
CA TYR A 91 -13.79 4.99 19.79
C TYR A 91 -12.37 5.58 19.80
N PRO A 92 -11.45 5.11 20.66
CA PRO A 92 -10.10 5.66 20.78
C PRO A 92 -9.20 5.25 19.60
N LEU A 93 -9.15 6.08 18.55
CA LEU A 93 -8.25 5.89 17.41
C LEU A 93 -6.77 6.12 17.75
N TYR A 94 -6.49 7.04 18.68
CA TYR A 94 -5.17 7.29 19.23
C TYR A 94 -5.25 7.16 20.76
N PRO A 95 -5.30 5.93 21.29
CA PRO A 95 -5.32 5.72 22.73
C PRO A 95 -4.04 6.26 23.36
N ASN A 96 -4.17 6.88 24.53
CA ASN A 96 -3.08 7.41 25.33
C ASN A 96 -3.38 7.18 26.82
N GLY A 97 -2.38 7.34 27.68
CA GLY A 97 -2.52 7.07 29.13
C GLY A 97 -2.99 5.64 29.41
N ASN A 98 -3.86 5.47 30.39
CA ASN A 98 -4.46 4.19 30.77
C ASN A 98 -5.85 3.98 30.15
N THR A 99 -5.97 4.26 28.85
CA THR A 99 -7.26 4.14 28.13
C THR A 99 -7.73 2.69 28.00
N VAL A 100 -8.99 2.43 28.33
CA VAL A 100 -9.69 1.16 28.19
C VAL A 100 -10.98 1.39 27.41
N PHE A 101 -11.26 0.57 26.41
CA PHE A 101 -12.51 0.62 25.66
C PHE A 101 -13.12 -0.77 25.54
N VAL A 102 -14.39 -0.89 25.90
CA VAL A 102 -15.14 -2.14 25.89
C VAL A 102 -16.17 -2.07 24.79
N LEU A 103 -16.16 -3.08 23.92
CA LEU A 103 -17.20 -3.33 22.92
C LEU A 103 -18.15 -4.39 23.46
N LEU A 104 -19.41 -4.04 23.70
CA LEU A 104 -20.43 -4.99 24.14
C LEU A 104 -21.11 -5.66 22.94
N PRO A 105 -21.70 -6.86 23.13
CA PRO A 105 -22.46 -7.51 22.07
C PRO A 105 -23.63 -6.64 21.64
N GLY A 106 -23.71 -6.36 20.33
CA GLY A 106 -24.74 -5.50 19.74
C GLY A 106 -24.34 -4.03 19.55
N ASP A 107 -23.23 -3.59 20.16
CA ASP A 107 -22.66 -2.27 19.89
C ASP A 107 -22.21 -2.16 18.43
N LYS A 108 -22.37 -0.97 17.86
CA LYS A 108 -21.93 -0.66 16.50
C LYS A 108 -20.77 0.32 16.55
N VAL A 109 -19.56 -0.20 16.62
CA VAL A 109 -18.32 0.57 16.58
C VAL A 109 -17.53 0.14 15.35
N THR A 110 -17.56 0.99 14.32
CA THR A 110 -17.03 0.72 12.99
C THR A 110 -15.50 0.52 13.01
N ASN A 111 -14.81 1.30 13.83
CA ASN A 111 -13.35 1.30 13.93
C ASN A 111 -12.78 0.31 14.95
N PHE A 112 -13.61 -0.53 15.59
CA PHE A 112 -13.11 -1.45 16.61
C PHE A 112 -11.98 -2.35 16.06
N GLY A 113 -10.92 -2.47 16.86
CA GLY A 113 -9.72 -3.22 16.49
C GLY A 113 -8.68 -2.44 15.70
N LEU A 114 -8.96 -1.18 15.34
CA LEU A 114 -8.01 -0.31 14.67
C LEU A 114 -7.39 0.69 15.63
N VAL A 115 -6.16 1.09 15.34
CA VAL A 115 -5.52 2.29 15.89
C VAL A 115 -4.80 3.01 14.76
N ARG A 116 -4.71 4.33 14.83
CA ARG A 116 -4.36 5.15 13.66
C ARG A 116 -2.91 5.65 13.65
N TYR A 117 -2.18 5.48 14.75
CA TYR A 117 -0.74 5.74 14.79
C TYR A 117 0.07 4.70 14.00
N THR A 118 1.27 5.07 13.57
CA THR A 118 2.20 4.20 12.86
C THR A 118 2.71 3.10 13.79
N LYS A 119 2.59 1.85 13.35
CA LYS A 119 2.70 0.70 14.25
C LYS A 119 3.19 -0.55 13.55
N ARG A 120 3.77 -1.45 14.34
CA ARG A 120 3.89 -2.88 14.01
C ARG A 120 2.83 -3.65 14.75
N ILE A 121 2.22 -4.62 14.10
CA ILE A 121 1.16 -5.44 14.69
C ILE A 121 1.69 -6.85 14.89
N ALA A 122 1.59 -7.34 16.12
CA ALA A 122 1.63 -8.78 16.38
C ALA A 122 0.20 -9.25 16.61
N SER A 123 -0.24 -10.26 15.87
CA SER A 123 -1.56 -10.85 16.06
C SER A 123 -1.43 -12.35 16.33
N ASN A 124 -2.35 -12.88 17.12
CA ASN A 124 -2.44 -14.32 17.36
C ASN A 124 -3.90 -14.68 17.62
N THR A 125 -4.32 -15.83 17.13
CA THR A 125 -5.60 -16.44 17.48
C THR A 125 -5.42 -17.40 18.64
N ARG A 126 -6.47 -17.61 19.45
CA ARG A 126 -6.48 -18.56 20.58
C ARG A 126 -7.83 -19.24 20.67
N SER A 127 -7.85 -20.39 21.35
CA SER A 127 -9.06 -21.16 21.61
C SER A 127 -9.81 -21.47 20.32
N GLU A 128 -9.19 -22.24 19.42
CA GLU A 128 -9.82 -22.64 18.15
C GLU A 128 -10.33 -21.45 17.32
N MET A 129 -9.55 -20.36 17.28
CA MET A 129 -9.86 -19.11 16.57
C MET A 129 -11.03 -18.27 17.15
N ILE A 130 -11.56 -18.59 18.34
CA ILE A 130 -12.60 -17.81 19.01
C ILE A 130 -12.09 -16.42 19.41
N TRP A 131 -10.84 -16.34 19.87
CA TRP A 131 -10.22 -15.10 20.31
C TRP A 131 -9.18 -14.62 19.32
N LYS A 132 -9.34 -13.40 18.80
CA LYS A 132 -8.31 -12.66 18.10
C LYS A 132 -7.65 -11.68 19.06
N VAL A 133 -6.34 -11.80 19.25
CA VAL A 133 -5.56 -10.89 20.09
C VAL A 133 -4.57 -10.13 19.21
N THR A 134 -4.66 -8.80 19.23
CA THR A 134 -3.83 -7.90 18.44
C THR A 134 -3.03 -6.99 19.38
N ARG A 135 -1.74 -6.85 19.14
CA ARG A 135 -0.83 -6.00 19.92
C ARG A 135 -0.15 -4.99 18.99
N PRO A 136 -0.77 -3.82 18.77
CA PRO A 136 -0.16 -2.76 18.01
C PRO A 136 0.92 -2.04 18.84
N ARG A 137 2.18 -2.14 18.41
CA ARG A 137 3.32 -1.42 18.99
C ARG A 137 3.54 -0.13 18.20
N CYS A 138 3.45 1.03 18.86
CA CYS A 138 3.75 2.32 18.25
C CYS A 138 5.22 2.41 17.85
N LEU A 139 5.48 2.94 16.65
CA LEU A 139 6.83 3.20 16.17
C LEU A 139 7.32 4.62 16.50
N GLY A 140 6.43 5.51 16.95
CA GLY A 140 6.73 6.93 17.14
C GLY A 140 6.42 7.75 15.89
N ALA A 141 7.20 8.79 15.66
CA ALA A 141 7.01 9.71 14.54
C ALA A 141 8.35 10.14 13.95
N LEU A 142 8.34 10.51 12.67
CA LEU A 142 9.41 11.26 12.06
C LEU A 142 9.17 12.75 12.33
N VAL A 143 10.18 13.45 12.80
CA VAL A 143 10.08 14.87 13.19
C VAL A 143 11.20 15.68 12.54
N CYS A 144 10.90 16.93 12.24
CA CYS A 144 11.88 17.89 11.74
C CYS A 144 12.66 18.52 12.92
N ASP A 145 13.95 18.71 12.75
CA ASP A 145 14.81 19.44 13.70
C ASP A 145 14.53 20.96 13.75
N ASN A 146 13.92 21.52 12.70
CA ASN A 146 13.53 22.92 12.65
C ASN A 146 12.35 23.18 13.61
N PRO A 147 12.52 24.01 14.66
CA PRO A 147 11.50 24.22 15.68
C PRO A 147 10.23 24.92 15.16
N GLY A 148 10.31 25.60 14.02
CA GLY A 148 9.15 26.20 13.35
C GLY A 148 8.36 25.22 12.48
N CYS A 149 8.89 24.02 12.24
CA CYS A 149 8.27 23.02 11.37
C CYS A 149 7.45 22.02 12.21
N GLN A 150 6.13 22.04 12.05
CA GLN A 150 5.22 21.12 12.75
C GLN A 150 4.98 19.80 11.98
N TRP A 151 5.80 19.53 10.96
CA TRP A 151 5.64 18.32 10.16
C TRP A 151 5.92 17.07 11.00
N ALA A 152 5.03 16.08 10.90
CA ALA A 152 5.17 14.79 11.54
C ALA A 152 4.88 13.67 10.52
N GLY A 153 5.90 12.87 10.21
CA GLY A 153 5.82 11.78 9.24
C GLY A 153 5.64 10.41 9.89
N SER A 154 5.03 9.48 9.17
CA SER A 154 4.96 8.08 9.57
C SER A 154 6.32 7.40 9.34
N PRO A 155 6.95 6.79 10.36
CA PRO A 155 8.15 5.98 10.14
C PRO A 155 7.87 4.76 9.23
N PRO A 156 8.86 4.27 8.48
CA PRO A 156 8.76 2.99 7.79
C PRO A 156 8.39 1.85 8.75
N THR A 157 7.46 0.98 8.33
CA THR A 157 7.00 -0.14 9.16
C THR A 157 7.93 -1.34 9.07
N GLY A 158 8.48 -1.62 7.88
CA GLY A 158 9.44 -2.69 7.63
C GLY A 158 10.79 -2.47 8.32
N LYS A 159 11.53 -3.54 8.61
CA LYS A 159 12.85 -3.45 9.24
C LYS A 159 13.87 -2.81 8.29
N GLU A 160 13.98 -3.33 7.07
CA GLU A 160 14.91 -2.84 6.06
C GLU A 160 14.64 -1.38 5.69
N GLY A 161 13.37 -1.01 5.51
CA GLY A 161 12.99 0.38 5.25
C GLY A 161 13.36 1.33 6.40
N MET A 162 13.26 0.86 7.64
CA MET A 162 13.69 1.65 8.81
C MET A 162 15.22 1.76 8.87
N ASP A 163 15.94 0.67 8.63
CA ASP A 163 17.41 0.66 8.64
C ASP A 163 17.96 1.57 7.53
N LYS A 164 17.38 1.51 6.33
CA LYS A 164 17.69 2.42 5.21
C LYS A 164 17.44 3.87 5.61
N PHE A 165 16.27 4.17 6.19
CA PHE A 165 15.96 5.52 6.67
C PHE A 165 16.97 6.02 7.71
N LEU A 166 17.36 5.19 8.68
CA LEU A 166 18.33 5.58 9.71
C LEU A 166 19.75 5.77 9.17
N SER A 167 20.08 5.12 8.05
CA SER A 167 21.39 5.22 7.39
C SER A 167 21.53 6.43 6.47
N THR A 168 20.43 7.10 6.13
CA THR A 168 20.41 8.20 5.16
C THR A 168 19.86 9.46 5.80
N GLU A 169 20.53 10.60 5.62
CA GLU A 169 19.96 11.89 6.01
C GLU A 169 18.80 12.26 5.07
N GLN A 170 17.62 12.51 5.65
CA GLN A 170 16.42 12.84 4.90
C GLN A 170 16.06 14.31 5.09
N THR A 171 15.80 15.01 3.99
CA THR A 171 15.31 16.39 4.03
C THR A 171 13.84 16.43 4.42
N CYS A 172 13.43 17.48 5.12
CA CYS A 172 12.06 17.62 5.58
C CYS A 172 11.10 17.94 4.42
N PRO A 173 10.06 17.14 4.17
CA PRO A 173 9.05 17.45 3.16
C PRO A 173 8.07 18.54 3.62
N GLY A 174 8.19 19.01 4.88
CA GLY A 174 7.39 20.07 5.45
C GLY A 174 7.45 21.37 4.62
N LEU A 175 6.39 22.18 4.74
CA LEU A 175 6.25 23.43 3.97
C LEU A 175 6.33 23.22 2.45
N ALA A 176 5.80 22.10 1.95
CA ALA A 176 5.88 21.70 0.54
C ALA A 176 7.33 21.60 0.04
N ALA A 177 8.15 20.83 0.77
CA ALA A 177 9.59 20.62 0.52
C ALA A 177 10.46 21.89 0.57
N LYS A 178 9.95 22.98 1.17
CA LYS A 178 10.73 24.22 1.38
C LYS A 178 11.42 24.27 2.74
N CYS A 179 11.19 23.27 3.59
CA CYS A 179 11.84 23.19 4.88
C CYS A 179 13.26 22.64 4.72
N ASN A 180 14.26 23.43 5.09
CA ASN A 180 15.67 23.00 5.05
C ASN A 180 16.08 22.17 6.28
N GLY A 181 15.12 21.72 7.08
CA GLY A 181 15.40 20.91 8.26
C GLY A 181 15.64 19.45 7.90
N ILE A 182 16.32 18.75 8.80
CA ILE A 182 16.62 17.33 8.70
C ILE A 182 15.55 16.56 9.47
N VAL A 183 15.16 15.41 8.92
CA VAL A 183 14.21 14.52 9.56
C VAL A 183 14.94 13.52 10.44
N SER A 184 14.47 13.38 11.67
CA SER A 184 14.93 12.36 12.61
C SER A 184 13.77 11.50 13.11
N HIS A 185 14.08 10.28 13.56
CA HIS A 185 13.11 9.38 14.14
C HIS A 185 12.98 9.60 15.65
N LEU A 186 11.81 10.05 16.09
CA LEU A 186 11.44 10.09 17.50
C LEU A 186 10.72 8.80 17.88
N GLN A 187 11.49 7.83 18.39
CA GLN A 187 10.98 6.52 18.76
C GLN A 187 10.01 6.60 19.96
N CYS A 188 8.87 5.92 19.85
CA CYS A 188 7.94 5.77 20.97
C CYS A 188 8.41 4.66 21.92
N THR A 189 8.55 4.98 23.21
CA THR A 189 8.90 4.01 24.26
C THR A 189 7.92 4.12 25.43
N GLY A 190 7.79 3.06 26.23
CA GLY A 190 6.96 3.07 27.45
C GLY A 190 5.44 2.94 27.22
N THR A 191 4.99 2.69 26.00
CA THR A 191 3.56 2.49 25.67
C THR A 191 3.27 1.03 25.32
N ALA A 192 2.11 0.52 25.74
CA ALA A 192 1.62 -0.79 25.33
C ALA A 192 0.13 -0.71 24.96
N CYS A 193 -0.23 -1.33 23.84
CA CYS A 193 -1.62 -1.48 23.41
C CYS A 193 -1.93 -2.95 23.18
N ARG A 194 -3.11 -3.39 23.61
CA ARG A 194 -3.65 -4.73 23.38
C ARG A 194 -5.13 -4.64 23.06
N ILE A 195 -5.53 -5.37 22.05
CA ILE A 195 -6.91 -5.48 21.60
C ILE A 195 -7.26 -6.96 21.63
N ASP A 196 -8.28 -7.32 22.40
CA ASP A 196 -8.84 -8.66 22.44
C ASP A 196 -10.24 -8.59 21.80
N TYR A 197 -10.53 -9.50 20.87
CA TYR A 197 -11.84 -9.61 20.24
C TYR A 197 -12.31 -11.06 20.26
N ASN A 198 -13.54 -11.27 20.70
CA ASN A 198 -14.19 -12.57 20.70
C ASN A 198 -15.19 -12.63 19.54
N GLU A 199 -14.94 -13.54 18.60
CA GLU A 199 -15.77 -13.67 17.40
C GLU A 199 -17.16 -14.23 17.69
N GLU A 200 -17.32 -15.12 18.66
CA GLU A 200 -18.60 -15.76 18.96
C GLU A 200 -19.52 -14.81 19.75
N ALA A 201 -18.98 -14.23 20.82
CA ALA A 201 -19.72 -13.32 21.70
C ALA A 201 -19.89 -11.92 21.10
N LYS A 202 -19.16 -11.57 20.03
CA LYS A 202 -19.07 -10.20 19.49
C LYS A 202 -18.74 -9.17 20.57
N TRP A 203 -17.86 -9.56 21.48
CA TRP A 203 -17.37 -8.75 22.58
C TRP A 203 -15.91 -8.40 22.36
N GLY A 204 -15.50 -7.19 22.72
CA GLY A 204 -14.13 -6.74 22.52
C GLY A 204 -13.61 -5.85 23.65
N LEU A 205 -12.29 -5.83 23.79
CA LEU A 205 -11.59 -5.02 24.78
C LEU A 205 -10.30 -4.44 24.19
N LEU A 206 -10.22 -3.12 24.12
CA LEU A 206 -8.96 -2.39 23.91
C LEU A 206 -8.42 -1.93 25.25
N ARG A 207 -7.12 -2.16 25.48
CA ARG A 207 -6.38 -1.67 26.64
C ARG A 207 -5.10 -1.00 26.17
N HIS A 208 -4.88 0.21 26.66
CA HIS A 208 -3.68 0.98 26.48
C HIS A 208 -3.08 1.34 27.83
N SER A 209 -1.75 1.43 27.89
CA SER A 209 -1.01 1.93 29.04
C SER A 209 0.21 2.71 28.59
N GLY A 210 0.56 3.77 29.31
CA GLY A 210 1.70 4.64 29.03
C GLY A 210 1.33 5.90 28.24
N ASN A 211 2.30 6.78 28.01
CA ASN A 211 2.06 8.08 27.37
C ASN A 211 2.87 8.24 26.08
N HIS A 212 2.19 8.56 24.98
CA HIS A 212 2.80 8.94 23.72
C HIS A 212 3.38 10.37 23.82
N MET A 213 4.70 10.46 23.91
CA MET A 213 5.45 11.73 24.01
C MET A 213 6.07 12.12 22.65
N HIS A 214 5.27 12.03 21.60
CA HIS A 214 5.66 12.41 20.23
C HIS A 214 4.44 13.00 19.51
N PRO A 215 4.64 13.84 18.47
CA PRO A 215 3.52 14.29 17.65
C PRO A 215 2.87 13.10 16.93
N TRP A 216 1.60 13.23 16.62
CA TRP A 216 0.88 12.22 15.85
C TRP A 216 1.14 12.44 14.36
N PRO A 217 1.73 11.47 13.65
CA PRO A 217 1.86 11.58 12.21
C PRO A 217 0.48 11.57 11.54
N GLU A 218 0.37 12.28 10.43
CA GLU A 218 -0.85 12.25 9.63
C GLU A 218 -1.04 10.86 9.03
N ALA A 219 -2.25 10.32 9.16
CA ALA A 219 -2.54 8.98 8.68
C ALA A 219 -2.64 8.96 7.16
N LYS A 220 -1.81 8.14 6.50
CA LYS A 220 -1.83 7.98 5.04
C LYS A 220 -3.16 7.40 4.54
N LYS A 221 -3.71 6.41 5.25
CA LYS A 221 -4.95 5.70 4.88
C LYS A 221 -6.14 6.22 5.72
N PRO A 222 -7.33 6.42 5.12
CA PRO A 222 -8.56 6.72 5.87
C PRO A 222 -8.96 5.52 6.75
N ASP A 223 -9.58 5.78 7.90
CA ASP A 223 -10.15 4.73 8.75
C ASP A 223 -11.48 4.18 8.18
N LYS A 224 -12.05 3.15 8.82
CA LYS A 224 -13.26 2.48 8.32
C LYS A 224 -14.48 3.41 8.35
N LEU A 225 -14.59 4.27 9.35
CA LEU A 225 -15.68 5.25 9.48
C LEU A 225 -15.60 6.30 8.36
N LEU A 226 -14.42 6.86 8.11
CA LEU A 226 -14.20 7.80 7.00
C LEU A 226 -14.39 7.13 5.63
N THR A 227 -13.95 5.88 5.49
CA THR A 227 -14.20 5.08 4.28
C THR A 227 -15.70 4.86 4.08
N GLY A 228 -16.47 4.63 5.14
CA GLY A 228 -17.93 4.54 5.12
C GLY A 228 -18.60 5.84 4.66
N LYS A 229 -18.14 6.99 5.17
CA LYS A 229 -18.60 8.32 4.71
C LYS A 229 -18.31 8.52 3.22
N PHE A 230 -17.10 8.18 2.78
CA PHE A 230 -16.71 8.26 1.38
C PHE A 230 -17.58 7.34 0.49
N LYS A 231 -17.81 6.10 0.92
CA LYS A 231 -18.72 5.17 0.24
C LYS A 231 -20.13 5.74 0.10
N GLY A 232 -20.62 6.42 1.14
CA GLY A 232 -21.89 7.14 1.13
C GLY A 232 -21.95 8.22 0.05
N GLU A 233 -20.89 9.02 -0.11
CA GLU A 233 -20.81 10.04 -1.17
C GLU A 233 -20.75 9.41 -2.57
N VAL A 234 -19.94 8.36 -2.77
CA VAL A 234 -19.87 7.65 -4.06
C VAL A 234 -21.23 7.04 -4.42
N LYS A 235 -21.99 6.56 -3.43
CA LYS A 235 -23.33 5.97 -3.66
C LYS A 235 -24.35 7.00 -4.18
N LYS A 236 -24.23 8.29 -3.82
CA LYS A 236 -25.12 9.34 -4.33
C LYS A 236 -24.96 9.56 -5.84
N ASN A 237 -23.75 9.42 -6.36
CA ASN A 237 -23.47 9.51 -7.79
C ASN A 237 -22.37 8.50 -8.22
N PRO A 238 -22.72 7.22 -8.44
CA PRO A 238 -21.72 6.19 -8.76
C PRO A 238 -21.01 6.41 -10.09
N LYS A 239 -21.62 7.18 -11.01
CA LYS A 239 -21.05 7.50 -12.32
C LYS A 239 -20.01 8.61 -12.25
N ALA A 240 -20.04 9.46 -11.23
CA ALA A 240 -19.11 10.57 -11.07
C ALA A 240 -17.65 10.08 -11.09
N GLY A 241 -16.80 10.69 -11.89
CA GLY A 241 -15.36 10.42 -11.90
C GLY A 241 -14.64 10.97 -10.66
N ALA A 242 -13.39 10.56 -10.44
CA ALA A 242 -12.59 11.04 -9.30
C ALA A 242 -12.47 12.57 -9.26
N PHE A 243 -12.23 13.19 -10.42
CA PHE A 243 -12.17 14.65 -10.52
C PHE A 243 -13.51 15.33 -10.18
N GLU A 244 -14.63 14.72 -10.57
CA GLU A 244 -15.97 15.25 -10.28
C GLU A 244 -16.32 15.13 -8.80
N LEU A 245 -15.95 14.02 -8.16
CA LEU A 245 -16.07 13.85 -6.70
C LEU A 245 -15.20 14.86 -5.94
N LYS A 246 -14.01 15.16 -6.47
CA LYS A 246 -13.10 16.16 -5.89
C LYS A 246 -13.67 17.58 -5.99
N LEU A 247 -14.22 17.95 -7.15
CA LEU A 247 -14.81 19.28 -7.34
C LEU A 247 -16.20 19.42 -6.71
N GLY A 248 -16.91 18.32 -6.48
CA GLY A 248 -18.26 18.33 -5.92
C GLY A 248 -19.28 18.91 -6.91
N LYS A 249 -19.29 18.46 -8.17
CA LYS A 249 -20.30 18.92 -9.13
C LYS A 249 -21.70 18.53 -8.63
N PRO A 250 -22.62 19.49 -8.43
CA PRO A 250 -23.95 19.16 -7.96
C PRO A 250 -24.71 18.42 -9.06
N THR A 251 -25.32 17.28 -8.72
CA THR A 251 -26.40 16.71 -9.54
C THR A 251 -27.65 17.59 -9.47
N ASP A 252 -27.77 18.40 -8.40
CA ASP A 252 -28.82 19.38 -8.15
C ASP A 252 -28.18 20.73 -7.77
N PRO A 253 -28.37 21.81 -8.54
CA PRO A 253 -27.76 23.12 -8.28
C PRO A 253 -28.20 23.78 -6.97
N THR A 254 -29.19 23.24 -6.26
CA THR A 254 -29.69 23.78 -4.98
C THR A 254 -29.18 23.04 -3.73
N ALA A 255 -28.56 21.87 -3.90
CA ALA A 255 -28.03 21.10 -2.78
C ALA A 255 -26.63 21.59 -2.34
N PRO A 256 -26.33 21.68 -1.03
CA PRO A 256 -24.98 21.97 -0.57
C PRO A 256 -24.02 20.87 -1.06
N PHE A 257 -22.91 21.28 -1.68
CA PHE A 257 -21.90 20.35 -2.19
C PHE A 257 -20.94 19.93 -1.08
N ASN A 258 -20.73 18.63 -0.93
CA ASN A 258 -19.68 18.09 -0.07
C ASN A 258 -18.58 17.52 -0.95
N SER A 259 -17.45 18.22 -1.04
CA SER A 259 -16.26 17.65 -1.70
C SER A 259 -15.73 16.51 -0.85
N VAL A 260 -15.36 15.39 -1.48
CA VAL A 260 -14.74 14.27 -0.76
C VAL A 260 -13.38 14.64 -0.14
N THR A 261 -12.78 15.76 -0.56
CA THR A 261 -11.53 16.30 0.01
C THR A 261 -11.66 16.72 1.47
N SER A 262 -12.87 17.00 1.97
CA SER A 262 -13.10 17.32 3.38
C SER A 262 -13.20 16.08 4.26
N ILE A 263 -13.34 14.88 3.68
CA ILE A 263 -13.46 13.62 4.44
C ILE A 263 -12.08 13.15 4.92
N HIS A 264 -11.09 13.13 4.03
CA HIS A 264 -9.74 12.69 4.35
C HIS A 264 -8.69 13.27 3.37
N PRO A 265 -7.50 13.64 3.85
CA PRO A 265 -6.38 14.13 3.02
C PRO A 265 -5.98 13.20 1.87
N ALA A 266 -6.09 11.89 2.03
CA ALA A 266 -5.84 10.90 0.98
C ALA A 266 -6.70 11.12 -0.30
N TYR A 267 -7.82 11.83 -0.19
CA TYR A 267 -8.70 12.14 -1.32
C TYR A 267 -8.32 13.45 -2.05
N TRP A 268 -7.26 14.14 -1.62
CA TRP A 268 -6.72 15.30 -2.34
C TRP A 268 -6.00 14.90 -3.62
N ASN A 269 -5.27 13.77 -3.59
CA ASN A 269 -4.64 13.22 -4.78
C ASN A 269 -5.69 12.52 -5.67
N LYS A 270 -5.73 12.88 -6.96
CA LYS A 270 -6.72 12.39 -7.93
C LYS A 270 -6.61 10.89 -8.14
N ASP A 271 -5.39 10.36 -8.22
CA ASP A 271 -5.13 8.96 -8.53
C ASP A 271 -5.40 8.07 -7.31
N CYS A 272 -5.01 8.54 -6.10
CA CYS A 272 -5.45 7.91 -4.85
C CYS A 272 -6.99 7.89 -4.75
N LEU A 273 -7.66 9.00 -5.04
CA LEU A 273 -9.12 9.07 -5.04
C LEU A 273 -9.74 8.12 -6.09
N ALA A 274 -9.17 8.02 -7.28
CA ALA A 274 -9.62 7.09 -8.31
C ALA A 274 -9.48 5.63 -7.85
N TYR A 275 -8.37 5.29 -7.19
CA TYR A 275 -8.16 3.98 -6.58
C TYR A 275 -9.25 3.66 -5.53
N TYR A 276 -9.45 4.52 -4.55
CA TYR A 276 -10.47 4.29 -3.50
C TYR A 276 -11.87 4.21 -4.10
N ARG A 277 -12.19 5.05 -5.08
CA ARG A 277 -13.47 4.98 -5.81
C ARG A 277 -13.66 3.62 -6.48
N ARG A 278 -12.66 3.10 -7.19
CA ARG A 278 -12.74 1.76 -7.82
C ARG A 278 -13.04 0.69 -6.76
N LYS A 279 -12.32 0.71 -5.64
CA LYS A 279 -12.53 -0.21 -4.52
C LYS A 279 -13.98 -0.15 -4.00
N MET A 280 -14.53 1.05 -3.81
CA MET A 280 -15.93 1.22 -3.36
C MET A 280 -16.96 0.73 -4.40
N LEU A 281 -16.72 0.94 -5.70
CA LEU A 281 -17.63 0.46 -6.75
C LEU A 281 -17.65 -1.07 -6.84
N VAL A 282 -16.50 -1.70 -6.67
CA VAL A 282 -16.37 -3.17 -6.60
C VAL A 282 -17.12 -3.68 -5.37
N GLU A 283 -16.90 -3.08 -4.20
CA GLU A 283 -17.57 -3.47 -2.95
C GLU A 283 -19.10 -3.30 -3.01
N MET A 284 -19.60 -2.37 -3.84
CA MET A 284 -21.04 -2.19 -4.08
C MET A 284 -21.59 -3.07 -5.24
N ASN A 285 -20.77 -3.94 -5.83
CA ASN A 285 -21.09 -4.76 -7.01
C ASN A 285 -21.57 -3.94 -8.23
N LEU A 286 -21.11 -2.69 -8.37
CA LEU A 286 -21.45 -1.81 -9.49
C LEU A 286 -20.45 -1.88 -10.64
N ALA A 287 -19.24 -2.36 -10.38
CA ALA A 287 -18.19 -2.55 -11.39
C ALA A 287 -17.21 -3.68 -11.00
N PRO A 288 -17.68 -4.95 -10.95
CA PRO A 288 -16.88 -6.08 -10.46
C PRO A 288 -15.62 -6.37 -11.30
N ASP A 289 -15.65 -6.04 -12.60
CA ASP A 289 -14.57 -6.40 -13.55
C ASP A 289 -13.34 -5.46 -13.49
N LYS A 290 -13.30 -4.51 -12.53
CA LYS A 290 -12.27 -3.45 -12.47
C LYS A 290 -11.19 -3.67 -11.42
N ASN A 291 -10.99 -4.91 -10.96
CA ASN A 291 -9.95 -5.31 -10.00
C ASN A 291 -8.54 -5.42 -10.62
N GLY A 292 -8.14 -4.47 -11.47
CA GLY A 292 -6.77 -4.39 -12.00
C GLY A 292 -6.39 -5.43 -13.06
N GLY A 293 -7.01 -6.61 -13.07
CA GLY A 293 -6.74 -7.67 -14.08
C GLY A 293 -7.15 -7.31 -15.51
N GLY A 294 -8.04 -6.34 -15.70
CA GLY A 294 -8.57 -6.01 -17.03
C GLY A 294 -7.74 -5.02 -17.86
N VAL A 295 -6.63 -4.47 -17.32
CA VAL A 295 -5.80 -3.53 -18.10
C VAL A 295 -4.93 -4.26 -19.13
N GLY A 296 -4.38 -5.43 -18.76
CA GLY A 296 -3.68 -6.31 -19.70
C GLY A 296 -4.61 -6.85 -20.78
N ASP A 297 -5.82 -7.26 -20.39
CA ASP A 297 -6.86 -7.71 -21.32
C ASP A 297 -7.29 -6.60 -22.28
N LYS A 298 -7.34 -5.34 -21.81
CA LYS A 298 -7.72 -4.22 -22.65
C LYS A 298 -6.76 -4.02 -23.82
N PHE A 299 -5.44 -4.13 -23.60
CA PHE A 299 -4.48 -4.00 -24.70
C PHE A 299 -4.70 -5.10 -25.75
N ILE A 300 -4.92 -6.34 -25.32
CA ILE A 300 -5.20 -7.48 -26.22
C ILE A 300 -6.56 -7.31 -26.94
N LEU A 301 -7.59 -6.84 -26.24
CA LEU A 301 -8.90 -6.55 -26.83
C LEU A 301 -8.83 -5.38 -27.83
N ASP A 302 -8.04 -4.36 -27.54
CA ASP A 302 -7.79 -3.23 -28.44
C ASP A 302 -7.03 -3.73 -29.70
N MET A 303 -6.07 -4.65 -29.55
CA MET A 303 -5.41 -5.32 -30.70
C MET A 303 -6.39 -6.12 -31.56
N PHE A 304 -7.35 -6.84 -30.96
CA PHE A 304 -8.42 -7.49 -31.73
C PHE A 304 -9.29 -6.47 -32.49
N GLY A 305 -9.59 -5.33 -31.87
CA GLY A 305 -10.29 -4.21 -32.51
C GLY A 305 -9.50 -3.63 -33.69
N TRP A 306 -8.20 -3.42 -33.52
CA TRP A 306 -7.30 -2.93 -34.57
C TRP A 306 -7.21 -3.91 -35.75
N ALA A 307 -7.08 -5.21 -35.47
CA ALA A 307 -7.08 -6.25 -36.49
C ALA A 307 -8.40 -6.28 -37.27
N ALA A 308 -9.55 -6.18 -36.57
CA ALA A 308 -10.86 -6.08 -37.21
C ALA A 308 -11.00 -4.83 -38.10
N CYS A 309 -10.30 -3.73 -37.76
CA CYS A 309 -10.23 -2.51 -38.56
C CYS A 309 -9.15 -2.55 -39.65
N GLY A 310 -8.45 -3.67 -39.83
CA GLY A 310 -7.46 -3.88 -40.89
C GLY A 310 -6.02 -3.48 -40.56
N LEU A 311 -5.70 -3.23 -39.28
CA LEU A 311 -4.34 -3.03 -38.78
C LEU A 311 -3.79 -4.36 -38.24
N MET A 312 -2.95 -5.02 -39.04
CA MET A 312 -2.45 -6.37 -38.76
C MET A 312 -1.10 -6.33 -38.06
N ILE A 313 -0.83 -7.30 -37.17
CA ILE A 313 0.51 -7.49 -36.60
C ILE A 313 1.37 -8.21 -37.64
N ILE A 314 2.53 -7.64 -37.96
CA ILE A 314 3.50 -8.22 -38.92
C ILE A 314 4.78 -8.72 -38.26
N SER A 315 5.11 -8.20 -37.07
CA SER A 315 6.22 -8.68 -36.24
C SER A 315 5.89 -8.49 -34.77
N SER A 316 6.39 -9.40 -33.93
CA SER A 316 6.33 -9.28 -32.48
C SER A 316 7.51 -9.98 -31.84
N SER A 317 8.11 -9.37 -30.83
CA SER A 317 9.16 -9.98 -29.99
C SER A 317 8.87 -9.71 -28.53
N PHE A 318 9.21 -10.70 -27.70
CA PHE A 318 9.08 -10.68 -26.25
C PHE A 318 10.43 -10.93 -25.56
N MET A 319 11.52 -10.85 -26.33
CA MET A 319 12.86 -11.05 -25.81
C MET A 319 13.31 -9.79 -25.04
N PRO A 320 14.00 -9.94 -23.90
CA PRO A 320 14.56 -8.82 -23.15
C PRO A 320 15.39 -7.88 -24.03
N ASN A 321 15.11 -6.57 -23.95
CA ASN A 321 15.73 -5.49 -24.72
C ASN A 321 15.46 -5.51 -26.23
N GLN A 322 14.44 -6.27 -26.67
CA GLN A 322 14.00 -6.36 -28.06
C GLN A 322 12.48 -6.47 -28.17
N GLU A 323 11.75 -6.04 -27.13
CA GLU A 323 10.30 -6.08 -27.04
C GLU A 323 9.68 -5.13 -28.06
N HIS A 324 8.88 -5.67 -28.98
CA HIS A 324 8.19 -4.83 -29.98
C HIS A 324 6.92 -5.48 -30.50
N PHE A 325 6.01 -4.64 -30.96
CA PHE A 325 4.92 -5.02 -31.86
C PHE A 325 4.93 -4.10 -33.07
N THR A 326 5.07 -4.69 -34.25
CA THR A 326 4.97 -3.96 -35.51
C THR A 326 3.61 -4.21 -36.13
N PHE A 327 2.92 -3.12 -36.46
CA PHE A 327 1.62 -3.17 -37.11
C PHE A 327 1.70 -2.65 -38.53
N GLN A 328 0.84 -3.17 -39.40
CA GLN A 328 0.73 -2.70 -40.77
C GLN A 328 -0.68 -2.87 -41.32
N THR A 329 -1.20 -1.83 -41.97
CA THR A 329 -2.41 -1.96 -42.80
C THR A 329 -2.06 -2.54 -44.17
N ARG A 330 -3.04 -3.12 -44.86
CA ARG A 330 -2.83 -3.57 -46.25
C ARG A 330 -2.28 -2.47 -47.16
N TRP A 331 -2.79 -1.24 -47.01
CA TRP A 331 -2.31 -0.09 -47.76
C TRP A 331 -0.82 0.21 -47.48
N MET A 332 -0.40 0.18 -46.21
CA MET A 332 1.01 0.38 -45.83
C MET A 332 1.91 -0.72 -46.41
N SER A 333 1.43 -1.98 -46.44
CA SER A 333 2.16 -3.08 -47.08
C SER A 333 2.31 -2.85 -48.58
N ASP A 334 1.25 -2.41 -49.25
CA ASP A 334 1.29 -2.14 -50.69
C ASP A 334 2.23 -0.97 -51.03
N ARG A 335 2.42 0.00 -50.11
CA ARG A 335 3.37 1.11 -50.29
C ARG A 335 4.83 0.65 -50.27
N LEU A 336 5.19 -0.40 -49.53
CA LEU A 336 6.56 -0.92 -49.49
C LEU A 336 7.03 -1.45 -50.84
N PHE A 337 6.12 -1.89 -51.71
CA PHE A 337 6.45 -2.38 -53.05
C PHE A 337 6.11 -1.37 -54.16
N ALA A 338 5.51 -0.23 -53.80
CA ALA A 338 5.16 0.81 -54.75
C ALA A 338 6.43 1.48 -55.29
N ARG A 339 6.52 1.56 -56.62
CA ARG A 339 7.60 2.29 -57.29
C ARG A 339 7.15 3.72 -57.57
N ASN A 340 8.04 4.67 -57.33
CA ASN A 340 7.83 6.05 -57.75
C ASN A 340 7.98 6.19 -59.28
N HIS A 341 7.80 7.40 -59.80
CA HIS A 341 7.91 7.71 -61.22
C HIS A 341 9.32 7.45 -61.81
N GLU A 342 10.34 7.32 -60.95
CA GLU A 342 11.71 6.94 -61.33
C GLU A 342 11.95 5.42 -61.25
N GLY A 343 10.93 4.63 -60.90
CA GLY A 343 11.03 3.18 -60.75
C GLY A 343 11.67 2.72 -59.44
N LYS A 344 11.96 3.64 -58.50
CA LYS A 344 12.53 3.33 -57.18
C LYS A 344 11.45 2.95 -56.18
N VAL A 345 11.77 1.95 -55.36
CA VAL A 345 10.93 1.47 -54.27
C VAL A 345 11.14 2.36 -53.03
N TYR A 346 10.14 2.45 -52.16
CA TYR A 346 10.22 3.14 -50.88
C TYR A 346 11.35 2.58 -49.99
N ASP A 347 12.18 3.47 -49.43
CA ASP A 347 13.38 3.14 -48.63
C ASP A 347 13.30 3.65 -47.17
N GLY A 348 12.17 4.24 -46.77
CA GLY A 348 11.99 4.90 -45.46
C GLY A 348 11.74 3.98 -44.25
N GLY A 349 11.95 2.67 -44.38
CA GLY A 349 11.72 1.69 -43.29
C GLY A 349 10.25 1.27 -43.10
N LEU A 350 9.94 0.61 -41.98
CA LEU A 350 8.58 0.19 -41.64
C LEU A 350 7.76 1.39 -41.14
N LEU A 351 6.56 1.57 -41.69
CA LEU A 351 5.73 2.77 -41.52
C LEU A 351 5.10 2.94 -40.13
N SER A 352 5.18 1.95 -39.24
CA SER A 352 4.69 2.04 -37.86
C SER A 352 5.26 0.94 -36.97
N ASP A 353 6.38 1.23 -36.30
CA ASP A 353 6.87 0.45 -35.15
C ASP A 353 6.43 1.12 -33.85
N VAL A 354 5.96 0.31 -32.90
CA VAL A 354 5.76 0.72 -31.50
C VAL A 354 6.73 -0.11 -30.66
N THR A 355 7.80 0.53 -30.19
CA THR A 355 8.75 -0.02 -29.23
C THR A 355 8.28 0.32 -27.81
N TYR A 356 8.38 -0.65 -26.90
CA TYR A 356 8.06 -0.48 -25.47
C TYR A 356 9.32 -0.52 -24.63
#